data_AF-A0A323VEN0-F1
#
_entry.id   AF-A0A323VEN0-F1
#
_cell.length_a   1.000
_cell.length_b   1.000
_cell.length_c   1.000
_cell.angle_alpha   90.00
_cell.angle_beta   90.00
_cell.angle_gamma   90.00
#
_symmetry.space_group_name_H-M   'P 1'
#
loop_
_entity.id
_entity.type
_entity.pdbx_description
1 polymer ?
#
loop_
_entity_poly.entity_id
_entity_poly.type
_entity_poly.pdbx_seq_one_letter_code
_entity_poly.pdbx_strand_id
1 'polypeptide(L)'
;MPHPIPLDRTRIFRWSAPILALPLTACDWVVMNPSGDIAVQQRDLILISTALMLLIVVPVMALVVFFAWRYRAANKAADKDYDPDWDHSTKLELLIWSAPLLIIICLGALTWVSTHKLDPYRPLDRIDART
;
A
#
# COMPACT_ATOMS: atom_id res chain seq x y z
N MET A 1 20.09 45.13 16.28
CA MET A 1 20.15 44.20 15.13
C MET A 1 19.91 42.80 15.68
N PRO A 2 18.81 42.09 15.35
CA PRO A 2 18.56 40.75 15.88
C PRO A 2 19.40 39.71 15.11
N HIS A 3 20.13 38.88 15.85
CA HIS A 3 20.93 37.77 15.31
C HIS A 3 20.02 36.62 14.81
N PRO A 4 20.36 35.94 13.71
CA PRO A 4 19.64 34.75 13.27
C PRO A 4 19.94 33.57 14.21
N ILE A 5 18.89 32.91 14.68
CA ILE A 5 18.98 31.68 15.49
C ILE A 5 19.48 30.54 14.59
N PRO A 6 20.55 29.82 14.94
CA PRO A 6 20.99 28.66 14.18
C PRO A 6 19.99 27.51 14.42
N LEU A 7 19.09 27.28 13.46
CA LEU A 7 18.23 26.10 13.45
C LEU A 7 19.09 24.86 13.17
N ASP A 8 19.54 24.22 14.24
CA ASP A 8 20.26 22.96 14.19
C ASP A 8 19.32 21.85 13.63
N ARG A 9 19.49 21.57 12.34
CA ARG A 9 18.72 20.59 11.55
C ARG A 9 18.74 19.18 12.18
N THR A 10 19.76 18.88 12.99
CA THR A 10 19.93 17.56 13.63
C THR A 10 19.06 17.39 14.87
N ARG A 11 18.72 18.47 15.58
CA ARG A 11 17.78 18.43 16.71
C ARG A 11 16.33 18.26 16.26
N ILE A 12 15.95 18.89 15.15
CA ILE A 12 14.59 18.78 14.58
C ILE A 12 14.30 17.33 14.15
N PHE A 13 15.27 16.66 13.52
CA PHE A 13 15.12 15.26 13.08
C PHE A 13 15.07 14.25 14.24
N ARG A 14 15.63 14.59 15.41
CA ARG A 14 15.61 13.73 16.60
C ARG A 14 14.29 13.81 17.38
N TRP A 15 13.52 14.89 17.20
CA TRP A 15 12.20 15.09 17.83
C TRP A 15 11.03 14.67 16.94
N SER A 16 11.23 14.47 15.62
CA SER A 16 10.18 14.00 14.72
C SER A 16 9.85 12.51 14.85
N ALA A 17 10.79 11.68 15.31
CA ALA A 17 10.60 10.24 15.47
C ALA A 17 9.53 9.84 16.52
N PRO A 18 9.50 10.39 17.75
CA PRO A 18 8.46 10.04 18.72
C PRO A 18 7.07 10.59 18.36
N ILE A 19 7.01 11.74 17.66
CA ILE A 19 5.75 12.36 17.22
C ILE A 19 5.04 11.50 16.16
N LEU A 20 5.81 10.83 15.29
CA LEU A 20 5.27 9.91 14.29
C LEU A 20 4.78 8.57 14.91
N ALA A 21 5.31 8.18 16.08
CA ALA A 21 4.98 6.92 16.74
C ALA A 21 3.76 7.01 17.69
N LEU A 22 3.43 8.21 18.18
CA LEU A 22 2.25 8.48 19.02
C LEU A 22 0.89 8.00 18.44
N PRO A 23 0.59 8.11 17.12
CA PRO A 23 -0.69 7.62 16.61
C PRO A 23 -0.84 6.09 16.62
N LEU A 24 0.26 5.32 16.75
CA LEU A 24 0.16 3.85 16.84
C LEU A 24 -0.40 3.39 18.19
N THR A 25 -0.33 4.21 19.25
CA THR A 25 -0.87 3.84 20.57
C THR A 25 -2.40 3.99 20.67
N ALA A 26 -3.04 4.57 19.65
CA ALA A 26 -4.50 4.72 19.57
C ALA A 26 -5.19 3.58 18.79
N CYS A 27 -4.46 2.52 18.44
CA CYS A 27 -5.00 1.35 17.75
C CYS A 27 -5.81 0.48 18.72
N ASP A 28 -7.08 0.83 18.93
CA ASP A 28 -8.03 -0.02 19.66
C ASP A 28 -8.56 -1.09 18.69
N TRP A 29 -8.13 -2.35 18.87
CA TRP A 29 -8.40 -3.48 17.97
C TRP A 29 -9.85 -4.01 18.07
N VAL A 30 -10.77 -3.21 18.61
CA VAL A 30 -12.20 -3.53 18.82
C VAL A 30 -12.90 -3.95 17.53
N VAL A 31 -12.62 -3.27 16.42
CA VAL A 31 -13.18 -3.63 15.09
C VAL A 31 -12.68 -5.00 14.63
N MET A 32 -11.52 -5.42 15.14
CA MET A 32 -10.88 -6.66 14.78
C MET A 32 -11.12 -7.81 15.78
N ASN A 33 -11.83 -7.54 16.89
CA ASN A 33 -12.33 -8.53 17.84
C ASN A 33 -13.88 -8.56 17.86
N PRO A 34 -14.51 -9.14 16.82
CA PRO A 34 -15.96 -9.10 16.65
C PRO A 34 -16.68 -10.00 17.66
N SER A 35 -17.77 -9.50 18.23
CA SER A 35 -18.60 -10.24 19.22
C SER A 35 -19.86 -10.91 18.61
N GLY A 36 -20.00 -10.94 17.28
CA GLY A 36 -21.13 -11.56 16.58
C GLY A 36 -20.85 -11.85 15.10
N ASP A 37 -21.61 -12.77 14.49
CA ASP A 37 -21.33 -13.31 13.14
C ASP A 37 -21.30 -12.27 12.01
N ILE A 38 -22.14 -11.23 12.10
CA ILE A 38 -22.15 -10.13 11.12
C ILE A 38 -20.90 -9.25 11.26
N ALA A 39 -20.43 -9.02 12.49
CA ALA A 39 -19.22 -8.25 12.75
C ALA A 39 -17.95 -9.00 12.29
N VAL A 40 -17.95 -10.34 12.30
CA VAL A 40 -16.86 -11.16 11.76
C VAL A 40 -16.72 -10.95 10.25
N GLN A 41 -17.83 -10.97 9.51
CA GLN A 41 -17.82 -10.72 8.07
C GLN A 41 -17.37 -9.31 7.71
N GLN A 42 -17.77 -8.31 8.52
CA GLN A 42 -17.33 -6.92 8.33
C GLN A 42 -15.81 -6.77 8.56
N ARG A 43 -15.27 -7.40 9.60
CA ARG A 43 -13.81 -7.43 9.84
C ARG A 43 -13.07 -8.05 8.66
N ASP A 44 -13.53 -9.20 8.19
CA ASP A 44 -12.87 -9.91 7.10
C ASP A 44 -12.91 -9.10 5.79
N LEU A 45 -14.01 -8.40 5.51
CA LEU A 45 -14.07 -7.46 4.37
C LEU A 45 -13.03 -6.34 4.48
N ILE A 46 -12.91 -5.71 5.65
CA ILE A 46 -11.93 -4.64 5.89
C ILE A 46 -10.51 -5.16 5.73
N LEU A 47 -10.21 -6.34 6.28
CA LEU A 47 -8.91 -6.98 6.18
C LEU A 47 -8.54 -7.32 4.75
N ILE A 48 -9.45 -7.99 4.02
CA ILE A 48 -9.22 -8.38 2.63
C ILE A 48 -9.04 -7.14 1.75
N SER A 49 -9.88 -6.12 1.92
CA SER A 49 -9.77 -4.86 1.17
C SER A 49 -8.47 -4.12 1.45
N THR A 50 -8.06 -4.03 2.72
CA THR A 50 -6.81 -3.35 3.12
C THR A 50 -5.58 -4.11 2.62
N ALA A 51 -5.56 -5.44 2.80
CA ALA A 51 -4.48 -6.29 2.30
C ALA A 51 -4.36 -6.19 0.78
N LEU A 52 -5.50 -6.11 0.09
CA LEU A 52 -5.53 -5.95 -1.34
C LEU A 52 -4.97 -4.59 -1.80
N MET A 53 -5.33 -3.51 -1.12
CA MET A 53 -4.79 -2.19 -1.43
C MET A 53 -3.27 -2.15 -1.18
N LEU A 54 -2.80 -2.75 -0.08
CA LEU A 54 -1.37 -2.85 0.23
C LEU A 54 -0.58 -3.66 -0.80
N LEU A 55 -1.18 -4.71 -1.38
CA LEU A 55 -0.54 -5.53 -2.40
C LEU A 55 -0.12 -4.71 -3.63
N ILE A 56 -0.89 -3.68 -3.98
CA ILE A 56 -0.58 -2.78 -5.12
C ILE A 56 0.34 -1.62 -4.68
N VAL A 57 0.11 -1.06 -3.49
CA VAL A 57 0.85 0.11 -3.00
C VAL A 57 2.32 -0.23 -2.67
N VAL A 58 2.58 -1.36 -2.02
CA VAL A 58 3.92 -1.74 -1.56
C VAL A 58 4.93 -1.86 -2.70
N PRO A 59 4.64 -2.56 -3.82
CA PRO A 59 5.55 -2.63 -4.96
C PRO A 59 5.86 -1.27 -5.60
N VAL A 60 4.85 -0.40 -5.74
CA VAL A 60 5.02 0.94 -6.31
C VAL A 60 5.95 1.78 -5.43
N MET A 61 5.73 1.77 -4.11
CA MET A 61 6.58 2.48 -3.15
C MET A 61 8.01 1.93 -3.15
N ALA A 62 8.19 0.60 -3.28
CA ALA A 62 9.52 0.00 -3.38
C ALA A 62 10.27 0.44 -4.64
N LEU A 63 9.59 0.50 -5.80
CA LEU A 63 10.16 1.00 -7.05
C LEU A 63 10.57 2.48 -6.94
N VAL A 64 9.74 3.33 -6.34
CA VAL A 64 10.07 4.75 -6.11
C VAL A 64 11.35 4.89 -5.27
N VAL A 65 11.44 4.16 -4.15
CA VAL A 65 12.64 4.18 -3.29
C VAL A 65 13.86 3.62 -4.02
N PHE A 66 13.69 2.55 -4.79
CA PHE A 66 14.75 1.96 -5.59
C PHE A 66 15.32 2.95 -6.62
N PHE A 67 14.45 3.62 -7.40
CA PHE A 67 14.87 4.63 -8.36
C PHE A 67 15.53 5.84 -7.68
N ALA A 68 14.94 6.33 -6.58
CA ALA A 68 15.49 7.43 -5.81
C ALA A 68 16.89 7.12 -5.26
N TRP A 69 17.15 5.87 -4.86
CA TRP A 69 18.47 5.45 -4.38
C TRP A 69 19.46 5.21 -5.53
N ARG A 70 19.01 4.54 -6.60
CA ARG A 70 19.84 4.15 -7.75
C ARG A 70 20.34 5.34 -8.57
N TYR A 71 19.51 6.37 -8.76
CA TYR A 71 19.79 7.56 -9.59
C TYR A 71 20.09 8.82 -8.76
N ARG A 72 20.43 8.68 -7.48
CA ARG A 72 20.83 9.80 -6.63
C ARG A 72 22.14 10.43 -7.13
N ALA A 73 22.23 11.77 -7.12
CA ALA A 73 23.39 12.56 -7.57
C ALA A 73 24.76 12.21 -6.95
N ALA A 74 24.79 11.51 -5.80
CA ALA A 74 26.03 11.03 -5.19
C ALA A 74 26.58 9.75 -5.86
N ASN A 75 25.80 9.09 -6.71
CA ASN A 75 26.13 7.81 -7.32
C ASN A 75 26.71 8.00 -8.74
N LYS A 76 28.03 8.28 -8.82
CA LYS A 76 28.75 8.50 -10.09
C LYS A 76 28.72 7.33 -11.09
N ALA A 77 28.29 6.14 -10.64
CA ALA A 77 28.08 4.99 -11.52
C ALA A 77 26.80 5.13 -12.37
N ALA A 78 25.81 5.90 -11.90
CA ALA A 78 24.57 6.18 -12.64
C ALA A 78 24.72 7.32 -13.65
N ASP A 79 25.68 8.24 -13.44
CA ASP A 79 25.95 9.37 -14.34
C ASP A 79 26.32 8.94 -15.77
N LYS A 80 26.81 7.71 -15.97
CA LYS A 80 27.18 7.18 -17.29
C LYS A 80 25.97 6.74 -18.13
N ASP A 81 24.86 6.42 -17.47
CA ASP A 81 23.58 6.03 -18.09
C ASP A 81 22.53 7.17 -17.96
N TYR A 82 22.97 8.38 -17.59
CA TYR A 82 22.09 9.54 -17.46
C TYR A 82 21.89 10.20 -18.83
N ASP A 83 20.71 10.00 -19.41
CA ASP A 83 20.31 10.60 -20.67
C ASP A 83 19.21 11.65 -20.43
N PRO A 84 19.54 12.96 -20.50
CA PRO A 84 18.60 14.04 -20.17
C PRO A 84 17.57 14.33 -21.27
N ASP A 85 17.78 13.86 -22.50
CA ASP A 85 16.90 14.13 -23.65
C ASP A 85 15.91 12.98 -23.90
N TRP A 86 15.83 12.02 -22.98
CA TRP A 86 14.97 10.84 -23.10
C TRP A 86 13.57 11.09 -22.54
N ASP A 87 12.68 11.55 -23.40
CA ASP A 87 11.33 12.00 -22.98
C ASP A 87 10.22 11.03 -23.39
N HIS A 88 10.50 10.17 -24.38
CA HIS A 88 9.48 9.35 -25.02
C HIS A 88 9.95 7.92 -25.23
N SER A 89 9.24 6.98 -24.60
CA SER A 89 9.44 5.55 -24.82
C SER A 89 8.15 4.79 -24.75
N THR A 90 7.70 4.38 -25.94
CA THR A 90 6.49 3.57 -26.12
C THR A 90 6.54 2.26 -25.33
N LYS A 91 7.75 1.69 -25.15
CA LYS A 91 7.93 0.46 -24.36
C LYS A 91 7.73 0.71 -22.85
N LEU A 92 8.27 1.81 -22.33
CA LEU A 92 8.14 2.17 -20.92
C LEU A 92 6.71 2.61 -20.60
N GLU A 93 6.11 3.42 -21.48
CA GLU A 93 4.72 3.80 -21.40
C GLU A 93 3.81 2.56 -21.36
N LEU A 94 3.93 1.65 -22.34
CA LEU A 94 3.15 0.42 -22.37
C LEU A 94 3.35 -0.41 -21.10
N LEU A 95 4.56 -0.48 -20.53
CA LEU A 95 4.84 -1.25 -19.32
C LEU A 95 4.18 -0.61 -18.09
N ILE A 96 4.28 0.72 -17.93
CA ILE A 96 3.66 1.47 -16.83
C ILE A 96 2.13 1.40 -16.91
N TRP A 97 1.55 1.36 -18.12
CA TRP A 97 0.11 1.19 -18.30
C TRP A 97 -0.35 -0.26 -18.11
N SER A 98 0.39 -1.23 -18.67
CA SER A 98 0.01 -2.64 -18.66
C SER A 98 0.24 -3.33 -17.33
N ALA A 99 1.29 -2.96 -16.57
CA ALA A 99 1.58 -3.60 -15.30
C ALA A 99 0.44 -3.40 -14.26
N PRO A 100 -0.10 -2.19 -14.03
CA PRO A 100 -1.28 -2.00 -13.21
C PRO A 100 -2.52 -2.66 -13.79
N LEU A 101 -2.74 -2.54 -15.11
CA LEU A 101 -3.91 -3.11 -15.78
C LEU A 101 -3.96 -4.65 -15.64
N LEU A 102 -2.83 -5.34 -15.79
CA LEU A 102 -2.72 -6.80 -15.64
C LEU A 102 -2.99 -7.22 -14.19
N ILE A 103 -2.49 -6.48 -13.20
CA ILE A 103 -2.77 -6.73 -11.78
C ILE A 103 -4.27 -6.60 -11.49
N ILE A 104 -4.92 -5.53 -12.00
CA ILE A 104 -6.36 -5.34 -11.84
C ILE A 104 -7.17 -6.44 -12.54
N ILE A 105 -6.74 -6.95 -13.70
CA ILE A 105 -7.38 -8.10 -14.37
C ILE A 105 -7.30 -9.36 -13.50
N CYS A 106 -6.11 -9.69 -12.97
CA CYS A 106 -5.96 -10.82 -12.06
C CYS A 106 -6.84 -10.67 -10.81
N LEU A 107 -6.95 -9.46 -10.30
CA LEU A 107 -7.77 -9.16 -9.13
C LEU A 107 -9.26 -9.17 -9.40
N GLY A 108 -9.69 -8.66 -10.54
CA GLY A 108 -11.06 -8.76 -11.01
C GLY A 108 -11.47 -10.22 -11.15
N ALA A 109 -10.59 -11.07 -11.69
CA ALA A 109 -10.84 -12.51 -11.80
C ALA A 109 -10.97 -13.18 -10.42
N LEU A 110 -10.05 -12.90 -9.48
CA LEU A 110 -10.12 -13.42 -8.11
C LEU A 110 -11.37 -12.94 -7.37
N THR A 111 -11.74 -11.66 -7.54
CA THR A 111 -12.92 -11.05 -6.92
C THR A 111 -14.20 -11.65 -7.49
N TRP A 112 -14.30 -11.83 -8.81
CA TRP A 112 -15.43 -12.47 -9.48
C TRP A 112 -15.66 -13.89 -8.96
N VAL A 113 -14.60 -14.69 -8.87
CA VAL A 113 -14.68 -16.06 -8.32
C VAL A 113 -15.07 -16.04 -6.84
N SER A 114 -14.56 -15.09 -6.07
CA SER A 114 -14.88 -14.96 -4.64
C SER A 114 -16.33 -14.55 -4.43
N THR A 115 -16.83 -13.54 -5.15
CA THR A 115 -18.22 -13.09 -5.09
C THR A 115 -19.19 -14.20 -5.49
N HIS A 116 -18.90 -14.98 -6.55
CA HIS A 116 -19.74 -16.12 -6.93
C HIS A 116 -19.72 -17.27 -5.92
N LYS A 117 -18.64 -17.42 -5.13
CA LYS A 117 -18.55 -18.44 -4.08
C LYS A 117 -19.16 -18.00 -2.75
N LEU A 118 -19.23 -16.70 -2.50
CA LEU A 118 -19.78 -16.07 -1.28
C LEU A 118 -21.18 -15.48 -1.48
N ASP A 119 -21.89 -15.86 -2.55
CA ASP A 119 -23.25 -15.39 -2.82
C ASP A 119 -24.19 -15.72 -1.63
N PRO A 120 -24.75 -14.71 -0.92
CA PRO A 120 -25.61 -14.86 0.24
C PRO A 120 -26.90 -15.67 -0.01
N TYR A 121 -27.28 -15.87 -1.29
CA TYR A 121 -28.44 -16.69 -1.67
C TYR A 121 -28.15 -18.18 -1.70
N ARG A 122 -26.91 -18.60 -1.45
CA ARG A 122 -26.60 -20.01 -1.22
C ARG A 122 -26.99 -20.35 0.24
N PRO A 123 -27.87 -21.33 0.47
CA PRO A 123 -28.28 -21.71 1.82
C PRO A 123 -27.04 -21.98 2.68
N LEU A 124 -27.04 -21.42 3.88
CA LEU A 124 -25.99 -21.63 4.87
C LEU A 124 -26.08 -23.07 5.38
N ASP A 125 -25.48 -24.02 4.65
CA ASP A 125 -25.42 -25.44 5.04
C ASP A 125 -24.86 -25.64 6.46
N ARG A 126 -24.17 -24.64 7.02
CA ARG A 126 -23.58 -24.69 8.36
C ARG A 126 -24.55 -24.37 9.50
N ILE A 127 -25.64 -23.63 9.26
CA ILE A 127 -26.64 -23.32 10.31
C ILE A 127 -27.81 -24.32 10.26
N ASP A 128 -28.15 -24.82 9.06
CA ASP A 128 -29.23 -25.78 8.85
C ASP A 128 -28.89 -27.19 9.38
N ALA A 129 -27.61 -27.57 9.39
CA ALA A 129 -27.15 -28.87 9.91
C ALA A 129 -27.23 -29.02 11.46
N ARG A 130 -27.72 -28.00 12.18
CA ARG A 130 -27.77 -28.00 13.66
C ARG A 130 -29.16 -27.74 14.26
N THR A 131 -30.20 -27.72 13.43
CA THR A 131 -31.62 -27.77 13.84
C THR A 131 -32.20 -29.13 13.51
#